data_AF-U3AGK1-F1
#
_entry.id   AF-U3AGK1-F1
#
_cell.length_a   1.000
_cell.length_b   1.000
_cell.length_c   1.000
_cell.angle_alpha   90.00
_cell.angle_beta   90.00
_cell.angle_gamma   90.00
#
_symmetry.space_group_name_H-M   'P 1'
#
loop_
_entity.id
_entity.type
_entity.pdbx_description
1 polymer ?
#
loop_
_entity_poly.entity_id
_entity_poly.type
_entity_poly.pdbx_seq_one_letter_code
_entity_poly.pdbx_strand_id
1 'polypeptide(L)'
;MRELYEDHSPDELATSLEEMNDQIRSWKMEYDVETPNELRASLSSAPDREDERARREAARKWEHLQTRRRLVEDALRLYDRFPREQHTAPA
;
A
#
# COMPACT_ATOMS: atom_id res chain seq x y z
N MET A 1 21.99 -1.98 -17.24
CA MET A 1 21.72 -2.25 -15.80
C MET A 1 21.61 -0.95 -15.02
N ARG A 2 20.86 0.04 -15.51
CA ARG A 2 20.58 1.30 -14.81
C ARG A 2 19.17 1.80 -15.15
N GLU A 3 18.25 0.88 -15.41
CA GLU A 3 16.94 1.16 -16.03
C GLU A 3 15.75 0.77 -15.14
N LEU A 4 15.96 0.62 -13.83
CA LEU A 4 14.89 0.28 -12.89
C LEU A 4 14.73 1.25 -11.72
N TYR A 5 15.57 2.29 -11.64
CA TYR A 5 15.52 3.31 -10.59
C TYR A 5 15.27 4.73 -11.12
N GLU A 6 15.16 4.91 -12.44
CA GLU A 6 14.82 6.20 -13.07
C GLU A 6 13.33 6.37 -13.39
N ASP A 7 12.52 5.31 -13.30
CA ASP A 7 11.18 5.30 -13.91
C ASP A 7 10.02 5.66 -12.96
N HIS A 8 10.18 5.50 -11.64
CA HIS A 8 9.12 5.85 -10.71
C HIS A 8 9.19 7.33 -10.34
N SER A 9 8.46 8.13 -11.12
CA SER A 9 8.19 9.54 -10.82
C SER A 9 7.40 9.66 -9.51
N PRO A 10 7.49 10.81 -8.81
CA PRO A 10 6.68 11.06 -7.61
C PRO A 10 5.17 10.91 -7.87
N ASP A 11 4.70 11.20 -9.09
CA ASP A 11 3.32 10.95 -9.53
C ASP A 11 2.94 9.46 -9.53
N GLU A 12 3.83 8.58 -10.00
CA GLU A 12 3.63 7.12 -9.98
C GLU A 12 3.59 6.58 -8.55
N LEU A 13 4.44 7.13 -7.68
CA LEU A 13 4.44 6.80 -6.25
C LEU A 13 3.15 7.26 -5.57
N ALA A 14 2.66 8.46 -5.89
CA ALA A 14 1.38 8.98 -5.39
C ALA A 14 0.20 8.14 -5.89
N THR A 15 0.17 7.80 -7.18
CA THR A 15 -0.85 6.92 -7.77
C THR A 15 -0.86 5.56 -7.07
N SER A 16 0.31 4.95 -6.90
CA SER A 16 0.42 3.67 -6.19
C SER A 16 -0.03 3.78 -4.74
N LEU A 17 0.21 4.92 -4.07
CA LEU A 17 -0.29 5.20 -2.72
C LEU A 17 -1.83 5.23 -2.69
N GLU A 18 -2.47 5.88 -3.67
CA GLU A 18 -3.92 5.92 -3.79
C GLU A 18 -4.51 4.52 -4.01
N GLU A 19 -3.94 3.72 -4.91
CA GLU A 19 -4.37 2.34 -5.14
C GLU A 19 -4.25 1.46 -3.88
N MET A 20 -3.17 1.63 -3.11
CA MET A 20 -2.99 0.91 -1.85
C MET A 20 -4.04 1.33 -0.81
N ASN A 21 -4.37 2.62 -0.74
CA ASN A 21 -5.41 3.11 0.17
C ASN A 21 -6.81 2.65 -0.25
N ASP A 22 -7.10 2.59 -1.54
CA ASP A 22 -8.38 2.10 -2.06
C ASP A 22 -8.57 0.61 -1.76
N GLN A 23 -7.55 -0.22 -1.97
CA GLN A 23 -7.58 -1.64 -1.58
C GLN A 23 -7.82 -1.81 -0.07
N ILE A 24 -7.13 -1.02 0.77
CA ILE A 24 -7.34 -1.03 2.21
C ILE A 24 -8.79 -0.64 2.55
N ARG A 25 -9.34 0.39 1.90
CA ARG A 25 -10.71 0.84 2.12
C ARG A 25 -11.74 -0.21 1.69
N SER A 26 -11.47 -0.91 0.61
CA SER A 26 -12.30 -2.02 0.13
C SER A 26 -12.38 -3.13 1.19
N TRP A 27 -11.25 -3.58 1.75
CA TRP A 27 -11.27 -4.56 2.84
C TRP A 27 -11.93 -4.05 4.11
N LYS A 28 -11.78 -2.75 4.45
CA LYS A 28 -12.49 -2.15 5.59
C LYS A 28 -14.01 -2.29 5.43
N MET A 29 -14.53 -1.98 4.25
CA MET A 29 -15.96 -2.06 3.96
C MET A 29 -16.45 -3.50 3.81
N GLU A 30 -15.67 -4.37 3.16
CA GLU A 30 -16.02 -5.77 2.92
C GLU A 30 -16.14 -6.57 4.23
N TYR A 31 -15.24 -6.32 5.18
CA TYR A 31 -15.18 -7.07 6.44
C TYR A 31 -15.67 -6.30 7.67
N ASP A 32 -16.07 -5.03 7.50
CA ASP A 32 -16.48 -4.12 8.59
C ASP A 32 -15.43 -4.02 9.71
N VAL A 33 -14.19 -3.73 9.32
CA VAL A 33 -13.03 -3.65 10.24
C VAL A 33 -12.18 -2.43 9.94
N GLU A 34 -11.48 -1.89 10.93
CA GLU A 34 -10.61 -0.73 10.71
C GLU A 34 -9.13 -1.09 10.59
N THR A 35 -8.74 -2.26 11.09
CA THR A 35 -7.35 -2.72 11.18
C THR A 35 -7.18 -4.17 10.71
N PRO A 36 -5.97 -4.55 10.23
CA PRO A 36 -5.66 -5.94 9.91
C PRO A 36 -5.73 -6.86 11.14
N ASN A 37 -5.60 -6.32 12.35
CA ASN A 37 -5.75 -7.10 13.58
C ASN A 37 -7.22 -7.45 13.86
N GLU A 38 -8.15 -6.52 13.64
CA GLU A 38 -9.58 -6.80 13.71
C GLU A 38 -10.01 -7.81 12.64
N LEU A 39 -9.46 -7.72 11.43
CA LEU A 39 -9.68 -8.72 10.39
C LEU A 39 -9.20 -10.12 10.80
N ARG A 40 -8.14 -10.20 11.62
CA ARG A 40 -7.72 -11.48 12.22
C ARG A 40 -8.63 -11.95 13.33
N ALA A 41 -9.16 -11.03 14.13
CA ALA A 41 -10.11 -11.37 15.19
C ALA A 41 -11.43 -11.91 14.60
N SER A 42 -11.86 -11.39 13.44
CA SER A 42 -13.07 -11.84 12.74
C SER A 42 -12.93 -13.23 12.08
N LEU A 43 -11.72 -13.82 12.03
CA LEU A 43 -11.52 -15.21 11.60
C LEU A 43 -12.35 -16.19 12.42
N SER A 44 -12.44 -15.96 13.73
CA SER A 44 -13.22 -16.77 14.68
C SER A 44 -14.73 -16.73 14.38
N SER A 45 -15.18 -15.66 13.72
CA SER A 45 -16.59 -15.43 13.38
C SER A 45 -16.90 -15.86 11.94
N ALA A 46 -15.97 -16.54 11.26
CA ALA A 46 -16.17 -16.97 9.89
C ALA A 46 -17.20 -18.09 9.77
N PRO A 47 -18.12 -18.02 8.79
CA PRO A 47 -19.15 -19.03 8.60
C PRO A 47 -18.57 -20.36 8.11
N ASP A 48 -17.48 -20.34 7.34
CA ASP A 48 -16.84 -21.55 6.81
C ASP A 48 -15.31 -21.39 6.68
N ARG A 49 -14.61 -22.50 6.41
CA ARG A 49 -13.15 -22.57 6.26
C ARG A 49 -12.64 -21.77 5.08
N GLU A 50 -13.42 -21.66 4.01
CA GLU A 50 -13.06 -20.86 2.84
C GLU A 50 -13.01 -19.37 3.21
N ASP A 51 -14.05 -18.89 3.89
CA ASP A 51 -14.17 -17.51 4.35
C ASP A 51 -13.10 -17.15 5.40
N GLU A 52 -12.77 -18.09 6.29
CA GLU A 52 -11.64 -17.97 7.22
C GLU A 52 -10.30 -17.82 6.46
N ARG A 53 -10.08 -18.60 5.39
CA ARG A 53 -8.86 -18.47 4.58
C ARG A 53 -8.81 -17.14 3.84
N ALA A 54 -9.92 -16.69 3.27
CA ALA A 54 -10.02 -15.42 2.55
C ALA A 54 -9.68 -14.25 3.49
N ARG A 55 -10.31 -14.17 4.66
CA ARG A 55 -10.01 -13.16 5.68
C ARG A 55 -8.56 -13.21 6.15
N ARG A 56 -8.00 -14.41 6.35
CA ARG A 56 -6.60 -14.58 6.78
C ARG A 56 -5.63 -14.07 5.72
N GLU A 57 -5.92 -14.35 4.45
CA GLU A 57 -5.11 -13.87 3.34
C GLU A 57 -5.24 -12.35 3.17
N ALA A 58 -6.45 -11.80 3.24
CA ALA A 58 -6.69 -10.36 3.21
C ALA A 58 -5.95 -9.64 4.34
N ALA A 59 -5.98 -10.17 5.57
CA ALA A 59 -5.24 -9.62 6.71
C ALA A 59 -3.71 -9.62 6.49
N ARG A 60 -3.16 -10.65 5.84
CA ARG A 60 -1.75 -10.69 5.47
C ARG A 60 -1.41 -9.68 4.38
N LYS A 61 -2.23 -9.61 3.32
CA LYS A 61 -2.05 -8.67 2.22
C LYS A 61 -2.12 -7.23 2.71
N TRP A 62 -3.05 -6.94 3.62
CA TRP A 62 -3.19 -5.62 4.23
C TRP A 62 -1.95 -5.21 5.02
N GLU A 63 -1.37 -6.08 5.86
CA GLU A 63 -0.12 -5.74 6.55
C GLU A 63 1.03 -5.44 5.58
N HIS A 64 1.11 -6.22 4.50
CA HIS A 64 2.11 -5.98 3.47
C HIS A 64 1.87 -4.63 2.77
N LEU A 65 0.62 -4.31 2.43
CA LEU A 65 0.26 -3.02 1.87
C LEU A 65 0.57 -1.86 2.82
N GLN A 66 0.29 -1.98 4.12
CA GLN A 66 0.64 -0.95 5.10
C GLN A 66 2.15 -0.69 5.15
N THR A 67 2.94 -1.77 5.11
CA THR A 67 4.40 -1.66 5.09
C THR A 67 4.89 -0.98 3.82
N ARG A 68 4.37 -1.41 2.66
CA ARG A 68 4.71 -0.81 1.36
C ARG A 68 4.27 0.64 1.27
N ARG A 69 3.07 0.97 1.74
CA ARG A 69 2.54 2.33 1.82
C ARG A 69 3.48 3.23 2.61
N ARG A 70 3.91 2.80 3.80
CA ARG A 70 4.85 3.56 4.63
C ARG A 70 6.19 3.81 3.92
N LEU A 71 6.69 2.82 3.17
CA LEU A 71 7.91 2.98 2.37
C LEU A 71 7.72 4.00 1.23
N VAL A 72 6.57 3.97 0.54
CA VAL A 72 6.23 4.91 -0.52
C VAL A 72 6.04 6.33 0.04
N GLU A 73 5.35 6.49 1.18
CA GLU A 73 5.22 7.76 1.88
C GLU A 73 6.59 8.33 2.28
N ASP A 74 7.49 7.48 2.77
CA ASP A 74 8.85 7.90 3.14
C ASP A 74 9.64 8.34 1.91
N ALA A 75 9.56 7.59 0.80
CA ALA A 75 10.16 7.97 -0.48
C ALA A 75 9.62 9.31 -0.98
N LEU A 76 8.30 9.54 -0.94
CA LEU A 76 7.69 10.81 -1.32
C LEU A 76 8.16 11.98 -0.44
N ARG A 77 8.28 11.78 0.88
CA ARG A 77 8.85 12.81 1.78
C ARG A 77 10.31 13.13 1.46
N LEU A 78 11.09 12.13 1.05
CA LEU A 78 12.46 12.35 0.62
C LEU A 78 12.51 13.15 -0.70
N TYR A 79 11.61 12.88 -1.64
CA TYR A 79 11.45 13.68 -2.86
C TYR A 79 11.01 15.12 -2.57
N ASP A 80 10.11 15.34 -1.61
CA ASP A 80 9.70 16.69 -1.20
C ASP A 80 10.83 17.47 -0.52
N ARG A 81 11.63 16.79 0.33
CA ARG A 81 12.78 17.40 1.02
C ARG A 81 13.98 17.65 0.10
N PHE A 82 14.21 16.74 -0.83
CA PHE A 82 15.25 16.86 -1.85
C PHE A 82 14.55 16.74 -3.20
N PRO A 83 13.83 17.79 -3.63
CA PRO A 83 13.32 17.82 -4.99
C PRO A 83 14.58 17.74 -5.84
N ARG A 84 14.82 16.58 -6.45
CA ARG A 84 16.02 16.35 -7.27
C ARG A 84 16.12 17.59 -8.13
N GLU A 85 17.22 18.34 -7.97
CA GLU A 85 17.52 19.51 -8.79
C GLU A 85 17.15 19.07 -10.20
N GLN A 86 16.07 19.66 -10.72
CA GLN A 86 15.56 19.27 -12.02
C GLN A 86 16.78 19.33 -12.92
N HIS A 87 17.11 18.19 -13.53
CA HIS A 87 18.15 18.12 -14.52
C HIS A 87 17.67 18.99 -15.69
N THR A 88 17.81 20.30 -15.52
CA THR A 88 17.93 21.27 -16.59
C THR A 88 19.23 20.85 -17.24
N ALA A 89 19.15 19.93 -18.19
CA ALA A 89 20.16 19.84 -19.21
C ALA A 89 19.98 21.10 -20.07
N PRO A 90 20.94 22.04 -20.07
CA PRO A 90 20.88 23.17 -20.99
C PRO A 90 21.35 22.72 -22.38
N ALA A 91 20.55 23.14 -23.39
CA ALA A 91 20.83 23.28 -24.82
C ALA A 91 21.08 22.01 -25.65
#